data_AF-A0A132GQ78-F1
#
_entry.id   AF-A0A132GQ78-F1
#
_cell.length_a   1.000
_cell.length_b   1.000
_cell.length_c   1.000
_cell.angle_alpha   90.00
_cell.angle_beta   90.00
_cell.angle_gamma   90.00
#
_symmetry.space_group_name_H-M   'P 1'
#
loop_
_entity.id
_entity.type
_entity.pdbx_description
1 polymer ?
#
loop_
_entity_poly.entity_id
_entity_poly.type
_entity_poly.pdbx_seq_one_letter_code
_entity_poly.pdbx_strand_id
1 'polypeptide(L)'
;MSKIIEAQAILKALGLPAAQQNEMSALTLLALCSVKEDTPWTEATRTSQRITKEIMAFVNENYKAGSPYAPNTRETFRRQVLHQFVQAGVANYNPDDPT
;
A
#
# COMPACT_ATOMS: atom_id res chain seq x y z
N MET A 1 -7.57 -17.54 -0.91
CA MET A 1 -6.26 -16.86 -0.74
C MET A 1 -6.57 -15.51 -0.12
N SER A 2 -5.78 -15.00 0.84
CA SER A 2 -6.09 -13.66 1.41
C SER A 2 -5.61 -12.56 0.46
N LYS A 3 -6.22 -11.38 0.56
CA LYS A 3 -5.86 -10.22 -0.28
C LYS A 3 -4.41 -9.79 -0.10
N ILE A 4 -3.85 -10.01 1.09
CA ILE A 4 -2.44 -9.74 1.38
C ILE A 4 -1.55 -10.63 0.49
N ILE A 5 -1.82 -11.94 0.42
CA ILE A 5 -1.02 -12.86 -0.42
C ILE A 5 -1.17 -12.52 -1.90
N GLU A 6 -2.38 -12.18 -2.34
CA GLU A 6 -2.62 -11.72 -3.72
C GLU A 6 -1.82 -10.45 -4.03
N ALA A 7 -1.83 -9.46 -3.13
CA ALA A 7 -1.04 -8.24 -3.28
C ALA A 7 0.47 -8.51 -3.31
N GLN A 8 0.98 -9.44 -2.49
CA GLN A 8 2.39 -9.87 -2.57
C GLN A 8 2.72 -10.52 -3.92
N ALA A 9 1.83 -11.34 -4.45
CA ALA A 9 2.00 -11.95 -5.77
C ALA A 9 2.00 -10.90 -6.88
N ILE A 10 1.15 -9.87 -6.78
CA ILE A 10 1.14 -8.72 -7.71
C ILE A 10 2.47 -7.97 -7.64
N LEU A 11 2.95 -7.61 -6.44
CA LEU A 11 4.23 -6.90 -6.27
C LEU A 11 5.40 -7.71 -6.85
N LYS A 12 5.40 -9.03 -6.66
CA LYS A 12 6.37 -9.94 -7.27
C LYS A 12 6.25 -9.97 -8.80
N ALA A 13 5.03 -10.05 -9.35
CA ALA A 13 4.79 -10.07 -10.80
C ALA A 13 5.18 -8.75 -11.47
N LEU A 14 5.06 -7.63 -10.76
CA LEU A 14 5.56 -6.32 -11.18
C LEU A 14 7.08 -6.18 -11.10
N GLY A 15 7.80 -7.21 -10.63
CA GLY A 15 9.26 -7.24 -10.59
C GLY A 15 9.89 -6.49 -9.40
N LEU A 16 9.12 -6.18 -8.35
CA LEU A 16 9.68 -5.49 -7.18
C LEU A 16 10.66 -6.40 -6.43
N PRO A 17 11.72 -5.84 -5.82
CA PRO A 17 12.67 -6.63 -5.04
C PRO A 17 12.00 -7.26 -3.81
N ALA A 18 12.57 -8.34 -3.28
CA ALA A 18 11.99 -9.11 -2.17
C ALA A 18 11.66 -8.24 -0.93
N ALA A 19 12.43 -7.18 -0.69
CA ALA A 19 12.18 -6.22 0.39
C ALA A 19 10.84 -5.48 0.26
N GLN A 20 10.28 -5.36 -0.94
CA GLN A 20 8.98 -4.74 -1.25
C GLN A 20 7.88 -5.78 -1.52
N GLN A 21 8.11 -7.05 -1.20
CA GLN A 21 7.11 -8.11 -1.26
C GLN A 21 6.60 -8.52 0.14
N ASN A 22 6.96 -7.76 1.18
CA ASN A 22 6.54 -8.03 2.55
C ASN A 22 5.09 -7.59 2.81
N GLU A 23 4.57 -7.95 3.98
CA GLU A 23 3.20 -7.64 4.40
C GLU A 23 2.90 -6.14 4.36
N MET A 24 3.81 -5.29 4.85
CA MET A 24 3.61 -3.83 4.85
C MET A 24 3.48 -3.28 3.42
N SER A 25 4.25 -3.82 2.48
CA SER A 25 4.20 -3.43 1.06
C SER A 25 2.88 -3.86 0.43
N ALA A 26 2.43 -5.09 0.72
CA ALA A 26 1.13 -5.60 0.28
C ALA A 26 -0.03 -4.77 0.83
N LEU A 27 -0.02 -4.45 2.13
CA LEU A 27 -1.01 -3.60 2.78
C LEU A 27 -1.02 -2.17 2.20
N THR A 28 0.15 -1.64 1.87
CA THR A 28 0.26 -0.33 1.21
C THR A 28 -0.35 -0.36 -0.20
N LEU A 29 -0.10 -1.42 -0.98
CA LEU A 29 -0.74 -1.58 -2.29
C LEU A 29 -2.26 -1.68 -2.18
N LEU A 30 -2.76 -2.47 -1.23
CA LEU A 30 -4.20 -2.61 -0.98
C LEU A 30 -4.84 -1.27 -0.62
N ALA A 31 -4.17 -0.47 0.22
CA ALA A 31 -4.63 0.88 0.58
C ALA A 31 -4.67 1.82 -0.64
N LEU A 32 -3.61 1.84 -1.45
CA LEU A 32 -3.54 2.65 -2.67
C LEU A 32 -4.62 2.29 -3.69
N CYS A 33 -5.05 1.01 -3.70
CA CYS A 33 -6.11 0.51 -4.56
C CYS A 33 -7.51 0.55 -3.92
N SER A 34 -7.64 0.96 -2.65
CA SER A 34 -8.85 0.86 -1.83
C SER A 34 -9.48 -0.54 -1.79
N VAL A 35 -8.66 -1.59 -1.84
CA VAL A 35 -9.11 -2.99 -1.87
C VAL A 35 -9.11 -3.57 -0.45
N LYS A 36 -10.28 -4.02 0.01
CA LYS A 36 -10.49 -4.74 1.28
C LYS A 36 -10.55 -6.25 1.02
N GLU A 37 -10.64 -7.06 2.08
CA GLU A 37 -10.68 -8.53 1.97
C GLU A 37 -11.80 -9.03 1.04
N ASP A 38 -12.98 -8.40 1.08
CA ASP A 38 -14.14 -8.75 0.26
C ASP A 38 -14.20 -7.98 -1.09
N THR A 39 -13.34 -6.98 -1.29
CA THR A 39 -13.36 -6.17 -2.52
C THR A 39 -12.69 -6.91 -3.67
N PRO A 40 -13.36 -7.13 -4.81
CA PRO A 40 -12.72 -7.70 -5.98
C PRO A 40 -11.73 -6.71 -6.60
N TRP A 41 -10.65 -7.22 -7.19
CA TRP A 41 -9.61 -6.37 -7.80
C TRP A 41 -10.12 -5.52 -8.98
N THR A 42 -11.23 -5.91 -9.61
CA THR A 42 -11.89 -5.14 -10.67
C THR A 42 -12.49 -3.83 -10.18
N GLU A 43 -12.72 -3.68 -8.88
CA GLU A 43 -13.21 -2.46 -8.24
C GLU A 43 -12.09 -1.60 -7.66
N ALA A 44 -10.82 -1.96 -7.91
CA ALA A 44 -9.68 -1.18 -7.46
C ALA A 44 -9.76 0.26 -8.00
N THR A 45 -9.59 1.23 -7.12
CA THR A 45 -9.62 2.66 -7.45
C THR A 45 -8.22 3.27 -7.37
N ARG A 46 -8.04 4.42 -8.02
CA ARG A 46 -6.79 5.19 -7.96
C ARG A 46 -7.09 6.59 -7.42
N THR A 47 -6.79 6.81 -6.15
CA THR A 47 -6.98 8.10 -5.48
C THR A 47 -5.65 8.66 -4.98
N SER A 48 -5.49 9.99 -4.98
CA SER A 48 -4.38 10.63 -4.28
C SER A 48 -4.56 10.44 -2.77
N GLN A 49 -3.53 9.95 -2.08
CA GLN A 49 -3.64 9.57 -0.66
C GLN A 49 -2.46 10.08 0.17
N ARG A 50 -2.77 10.58 1.36
CA ARG A 50 -1.81 10.97 2.41
C ARG A 50 -1.45 9.77 3.28
N ILE A 51 -0.16 9.60 3.56
CA ILE A 51 0.38 8.44 4.30
C ILE A 51 -0.37 8.14 5.60
N THR A 52 -0.54 9.13 6.48
CA THR A 52 -1.13 8.88 7.81
C THR A 52 -2.65 8.84 7.79
N LYS A 53 -3.29 9.82 7.13
CA LYS A 53 -4.74 10.00 7.18
C LYS A 53 -5.50 9.01 6.31
N GLU A 54 -4.85 8.45 5.29
CA GLU A 54 -5.51 7.59 4.30
C GLU A 54 -4.86 6.21 4.29
N ILE A 55 -3.58 6.10 3.95
CA ILE A 55 -2.91 4.78 3.83
C ILE A 55 -2.88 4.03 5.18
N MET A 56 -2.29 4.64 6.21
CA MET A 56 -2.17 3.98 7.52
C MET A 56 -3.54 3.79 8.19
N ALA A 57 -4.45 4.76 8.03
CA ALA A 57 -5.81 4.66 8.55
C ALA A 57 -6.56 3.47 7.93
N PHE A 58 -6.51 3.35 6.60
CA PHE A 58 -7.10 2.24 5.86
C PHE A 58 -6.56 0.88 6.33
N VAL A 59 -5.23 0.77 6.44
CA VAL A 59 -4.58 -0.47 6.87
C VAL A 59 -4.97 -0.84 8.31
N ASN A 60 -4.96 0.13 9.22
CA ASN A 60 -5.31 -0.11 10.61
C ASN A 60 -6.78 -0.49 10.78
N GLU A 61 -7.69 0.13 10.02
CA GLU A 61 -9.12 -0.17 10.05
C GLU A 61 -9.43 -1.56 9.48
N ASN A 62 -8.86 -1.90 8.32
CA ASN A 62 -9.32 -3.05 7.53
C ASN A 62 -8.47 -4.32 7.70
N TYR A 63 -7.21 -4.20 8.13
CA TYR A 63 -6.27 -5.34 8.17
C TYR A 63 -5.49 -5.47 9.47
N LYS A 64 -5.30 -4.38 10.22
CA LYS A 64 -4.48 -4.33 11.44
C LYS A 64 -5.24 -3.86 12.69
N ALA A 65 -6.56 -4.08 12.75
CA ALA A 65 -7.39 -3.62 13.87
C ALA A 65 -6.95 -4.16 15.24
N GLY A 66 -6.46 -5.40 15.30
CA GLY A 66 -5.94 -6.00 16.54
C GLY A 66 -4.52 -5.57 16.92
N SER A 67 -3.77 -4.96 16.00
CA SER A 67 -2.41 -4.45 16.25
C SER A 67 -2.09 -3.32 15.28
N PRO A 68 -2.69 -2.13 15.50
CA PRO A 68 -2.60 -1.02 14.56
C PRO A 68 -1.18 -0.46 14.51
N TYR A 69 -0.76 -0.01 13.34
CA TYR A 69 0.51 0.71 13.19
C TYR A 69 0.44 2.05 13.91
N ALA A 70 1.43 2.28 14.78
CA ALA A 70 1.58 3.52 15.52
C ALA A 70 2.07 4.67 14.60
N PRO A 71 1.84 5.94 14.98
CA PRO A 71 2.18 7.10 14.15
C PRO A 71 3.66 7.16 13.73
N ASN A 72 4.58 6.66 14.55
CA ASN A 72 6.01 6.62 14.25
C ASN A 72 6.36 5.69 13.07
N THR A 73 5.48 4.74 12.71
CA THR A 73 5.67 3.86 11.55
C THR A 73 5.51 4.60 10.21
N ARG A 74 4.99 5.84 10.21
CA ARG A 74 4.85 6.68 9.01
C ARG A 74 6.13 6.77 8.18
N GLU A 75 7.29 6.96 8.83
CA GLU A 75 8.57 7.05 8.13
C GLU A 75 8.97 5.73 7.47
N THR A 76 8.56 4.59 8.05
CA THR A 76 8.76 3.27 7.44
C THR A 76 7.92 3.12 6.18
N PHE A 77 6.62 3.43 6.22
CA PHE A 77 5.76 3.46 5.02
C PHE A 77 6.36 4.35 3.93
N ARG A 78 6.81 5.56 4.30
CA ARG A 78 7.39 6.51 3.35
C ARG A 78 8.67 6.01 2.70
N ARG A 79 9.67 5.61 3.51
CA ARG A 79 11.02 5.32 3.02
C ARG A 79 11.17 3.90 2.48
N GLN A 80 10.55 2.91 3.13
CA GLN A 80 10.78 1.50 2.82
C GLN A 80 9.80 0.96 1.76
N VAL A 81 8.64 1.63 1.59
CA VAL A 81 7.60 1.17 0.67
C VAL A 81 7.30 2.20 -0.41
N LEU A 82 6.70 3.34 -0.05
CA LEU A 82 6.20 4.32 -1.02
C LEU A 82 7.30 4.91 -1.89
N HIS A 83 8.46 5.23 -1.33
CA HIS A 83 9.62 5.68 -2.12
C HIS A 83 10.03 4.64 -3.18
N GLN A 84 10.06 3.36 -2.81
CA GLN A 84 10.40 2.29 -3.76
C GLN A 84 9.29 2.05 -4.78
N PHE A 85 8.02 2.17 -4.39
CA PHE A 85 6.88 2.07 -5.30
C PHE A 85 6.92 3.18 -6.36
N VAL A 86 7.30 4.40 -5.96
CA VAL A 86 7.49 5.51 -6.91
C VAL A 86 8.65 5.22 -7.87
N GLN A 87 9.79 4.78 -7.35
CA GLN A 87 10.94 4.41 -8.21
C GLN A 87 10.62 3.27 -9.19
N ALA A 88 9.77 2.32 -8.80
CA ALA A 88 9.34 1.19 -9.62
C ALA A 88 8.14 1.51 -10.52
N GLY A 89 7.59 2.73 -10.49
CA GLY A 89 6.42 3.11 -11.29
C GLY A 89 5.08 2.49 -10.83
N VAL A 90 5.02 1.95 -9.61
CA VAL A 90 3.79 1.39 -9.00
C VAL A 90 2.88 2.50 -8.46
N ALA A 91 3.47 3.57 -7.96
CA ALA A 91 2.75 4.72 -7.42
C ALA A 91 3.32 6.03 -7.98
N ASN A 92 2.48 7.08 -8.03
CA ASN A 92 2.94 8.42 -8.40
C ASN A 92 3.15 9.26 -7.15
N TYR A 93 4.27 9.98 -7.10
CA TYR A 93 4.48 10.99 -6.08
C TYR A 93 3.67 12.24 -6.42
N ASN A 94 2.90 12.74 -5.44
CA ASN A 94 2.14 13.99 -5.52
C ASN A 94 1.38 14.21 -6.85
N PRO A 95 0.49 13.30 -7.27
CA PRO A 95 -0.13 13.37 -8.60
C PRO A 95 -1.04 14.59 -8.82
N ASP A 96 -1.45 15.27 -7.75
CA ASP A 96 -2.28 16.47 -7.77
C ASP A 96 -1.47 17.74 -8.11
N ASP A 97 -0.16 17.71 -7.88
CA ASP A 97 0.75 18.85 -8.10
C ASP A 97 2.09 18.32 -8.65
N PRO A 98 2.21 18.17 -9.98
CA PRO A 98 3.31 17.47 -10.66
C PRO A 98 4.58 18.32 -10.88
N THR A 99 4.82 19.33 -10.05
CA THR A 99 5.96 20.27 -10.20
C THR A 99 7.31 19.62 -9.92
#